data_AF-A0A382MAC1-F1
#
_entry.id   AF-A0A382MAC1-F1
#
_cell.length_a   1.000
_cell.length_b   1.000
_cell.length_c   1.000
_cell.angle_alpha   90.00
_cell.angle_beta   90.00
_cell.angle_gamma   90.00
#
_symmetry.space_group_name_H-M   'P 1'
#
loop_
_entity.id
_entity.type
_entity.pdbx_description
1 polymer ?
#
loop_
_entity_poly.entity_id
_entity_poly.type
_entity_poly.pdbx_seq_one_letter_code
_entity_poly.pdbx_strand_id
1 'polypeptide(L)'
;MVGAGINAIPYQHEQLNKWRENFVGVQYFHEPSNLILHGAIDDVWKSEEGELIVVDYKATSKKDKVNINAPWQRAYKRQMEFYQWLLRQNGFQVSNRGYFVYCNGKRN
;
A
#
# COMPACT_ATOMS: atom_id res chain seq x y z
N MET A 1 -14.68 4.80 -0.05
CA MET A 1 -14.23 4.17 -1.31
C MET A 1 -15.30 4.26 -2.39
N VAL A 2 -16.51 3.77 -2.13
CA VAL A 2 -17.63 3.79 -3.08
C VAL A 2 -17.92 5.16 -3.68
N GLY A 3 -17.90 6.24 -2.87
CA GLY A 3 -18.07 7.61 -3.36
C GLY A 3 -17.00 8.10 -4.34
N ALA A 4 -15.88 7.40 -4.46
CA ALA A 4 -14.82 7.64 -5.45
C ALA A 4 -14.84 6.63 -6.61
N GLY A 5 -15.91 5.83 -6.74
CA GLY A 5 -16.06 4.79 -7.77
C GLY A 5 -15.20 3.54 -7.52
N ILE A 6 -14.68 3.36 -6.30
CA ILE A 6 -13.84 2.21 -5.93
C ILE A 6 -14.70 1.23 -5.14
N ASN A 7 -14.91 0.03 -5.69
CA ASN A 7 -15.66 -1.02 -5.04
C ASN A 7 -14.75 -1.91 -4.19
N ALA A 8 -14.45 -1.44 -2.98
CA ALA A 8 -13.61 -2.14 -2.02
C ALA A 8 -14.01 -1.75 -0.58
N ILE A 9 -13.66 -2.62 0.36
CA ILE A 9 -13.87 -2.42 1.80
C ILE A 9 -12.55 -2.52 2.58
N PRO A 10 -12.44 -1.96 3.79
CA PRO A 10 -11.25 -2.13 4.61
C PRO A 10 -11.04 -3.62 4.90
N TYR A 11 -9.82 -4.13 4.68
CA TYR A 11 -9.53 -5.53 4.94
C TYR A 11 -9.38 -5.77 6.44
N GLN A 12 -9.95 -6.87 6.95
CA GLN A 12 -9.83 -7.29 8.34
C GLN A 12 -8.99 -8.56 8.40
N HIS A 13 -7.90 -8.52 9.14
CA HIS A 13 -6.99 -9.64 9.31
C HIS A 13 -6.28 -9.55 10.66
N GLU A 14 -6.08 -10.69 11.32
CA GLU A 14 -5.48 -10.75 12.65
C GLU A 14 -4.04 -10.18 12.68
N GLN A 15 -3.31 -10.30 11.57
CA GLN A 15 -1.93 -9.81 11.45
C GLN A 15 -1.85 -8.35 10.99
N LEU A 16 -2.96 -7.69 10.67
CA LEU A 16 -2.94 -6.35 10.05
C LEU A 16 -2.21 -5.32 10.91
N ASN A 17 -2.35 -5.39 12.24
CA ASN A 17 -1.62 -4.50 13.14
C ASN A 17 -0.10 -4.73 13.09
N LYS A 18 0.35 -5.99 12.95
CA LYS A 18 1.77 -6.32 12.78
C LYS A 18 2.29 -5.81 11.43
N TRP A 19 1.50 -5.97 10.37
CA TRP A 19 1.86 -5.51 9.03
C TRP A 19 2.05 -3.99 8.94
N ARG A 20 1.38 -3.23 9.82
CA ARG A 20 1.49 -1.76 9.91
C ARG A 20 2.64 -1.28 10.80
N GLU A 21 3.30 -2.18 11.53
CA GLU A 21 4.36 -1.82 12.47
C GLU A 21 5.70 -1.67 11.73
N ASN A 22 6.34 -0.49 11.82
CA ASN A 22 7.52 -0.11 11.03
C ASN A 22 8.72 -1.08 11.12
N PHE A 23 8.92 -1.72 12.27
CA PHE A 23 10.05 -2.63 12.51
C PHE A 23 9.69 -4.12 12.40
N VAL A 24 8.43 -4.43 12.10
CA VAL A 24 7.94 -5.80 11.89
C VAL A 24 7.47 -5.94 10.45
N GLY A 25 6.36 -5.26 10.11
CA GLY A 25 5.81 -5.21 8.76
C GLY A 25 5.30 -6.56 8.26
N VAL A 26 4.97 -6.60 6.96
CA VAL A 26 4.83 -7.86 6.24
C VAL A 26 6.24 -8.41 6.02
N GLN A 27 6.47 -9.67 6.36
CA GLN A 27 7.79 -10.30 6.22
C GLN A 27 7.73 -11.46 5.24
N TYR A 28 8.85 -11.71 4.56
CA TYR A 28 9.05 -12.89 3.74
C TYR A 28 10.52 -13.31 3.77
N PHE A 29 10.78 -14.59 4.04
CA PHE A 29 12.12 -15.15 3.96
C PHE A 29 12.40 -15.56 2.52
N HIS A 30 13.31 -14.85 1.87
CA HIS A 30 13.71 -15.12 0.49
C HIS A 30 14.94 -16.04 0.49
N GLU A 31 14.68 -17.34 0.39
CA GLU A 31 15.69 -18.41 0.45
C GLU A 31 16.88 -18.18 -0.49
N PRO A 32 16.72 -17.78 -1.77
CA PRO A 32 17.84 -17.66 -2.70
C PRO A 32 18.89 -16.63 -2.26
N SER A 33 18.47 -15.58 -1.55
CA SER A 33 19.39 -14.56 -1.03
C SER A 33 19.70 -14.73 0.46
N ASN A 34 19.05 -15.68 1.15
CA ASN A 34 19.11 -15.85 2.60
C ASN A 34 18.82 -14.56 3.38
N LEU A 35 17.77 -13.82 2.95
CA LEU A 35 17.37 -12.54 3.58
C LEU A 35 15.93 -12.61 4.07
N ILE A 36 15.67 -11.96 5.21
CA ILE A 36 14.30 -11.59 5.59
C ILE A 36 14.01 -10.23 4.97
N LEU A 37 13.09 -10.21 4.02
CA LEU A 37 12.60 -9.01 3.38
C LEU A 37 11.34 -8.55 4.11
N HIS A 38 11.28 -7.28 4.48
CA HIS A 38 10.11 -6.76 5.19
C HIS A 38 9.79 -5.31 4.82
N GLY A 39 8.52 -4.95 5.01
CA GLY A 39 8.02 -3.61 4.77
C GLY A 39 6.70 -3.37 5.51
N ALA A 40 6.56 -2.19 6.11
CA ALA A 40 5.35 -1.80 6.82
C ALA A 40 4.38 -1.09 5.87
N ILE A 41 3.19 -1.67 5.71
CA ILE A 41 2.13 -1.09 4.90
C ILE A 41 1.35 -0.07 5.72
N ASP A 42 0.78 0.95 5.08
CA ASP A 42 -0.20 1.79 5.78
C ASP A 42 -1.52 1.03 5.94
N ASP A 43 -2.03 0.46 4.84
CA ASP A 43 -3.33 -0.21 4.82
C ASP A 43 -3.54 -1.14 3.62
N VAL A 44 -4.57 -1.97 3.72
CA VAL A 44 -5.04 -2.84 2.65
C VAL A 44 -6.56 -2.82 2.60
N TRP A 45 -7.09 -2.68 1.39
CA TRP A 45 -8.51 -2.88 1.12
C TRP A 45 -8.73 -4.24 0.47
N LYS A 46 -9.97 -4.73 0.51
CA LYS A 46 -10.39 -5.97 -0.15
C LYS A 46 -11.43 -5.62 -1.23
N SER A 47 -11.20 -6.07 -2.46
CA SER A 47 -12.18 -5.95 -3.55
C SER A 47 -13.35 -6.92 -3.37
N GLU A 48 -14.39 -6.80 -4.18
CA GLU A 48 -15.51 -7.77 -4.18
C GLU A 48 -15.06 -9.18 -4.60
N GLU A 49 -14.11 -9.27 -5.52
CA GLU A 49 -13.48 -10.52 -5.97
C GLU A 49 -12.55 -11.12 -4.91
N GLY A 50 -12.28 -10.37 -3.84
CA GLY A 50 -11.47 -10.80 -2.72
C GLY A 50 -9.97 -10.52 -2.86
N GLU A 51 -9.55 -9.80 -3.89
CA GLU A 51 -8.17 -9.34 -4.03
C GLU A 51 -7.83 -8.30 -2.96
N LEU A 52 -6.62 -8.38 -2.41
CA LEU A 52 -6.06 -7.33 -1.57
C LEU A 52 -5.53 -6.19 -2.44
N ILE A 53 -5.83 -4.97 -2.03
CA ILE A 53 -5.41 -3.74 -2.69
C ILE A 53 -4.55 -2.99 -1.68
N VAL A 54 -3.25 -2.82 -1.98
CA VAL A 54 -2.36 -2.04 -1.13
C VAL A 54 -2.69 -0.56 -1.25
N VAL A 55 -2.75 0.12 -0.11
CA VAL A 55 -3.10 1.53 0.00
C VAL A 55 -2.09 2.25 0.86
N ASP A 56 -1.69 3.42 0.39
CA ASP A 56 -0.74 4.29 1.06
C ASP A 56 -1.35 5.69 1.23
N TYR A 57 -1.37 6.18 2.47
CA TYR A 57 -1.98 7.45 2.83
C TYR A 57 -0.91 8.53 2.93
N LYS A 58 -1.08 9.61 2.18
CA LYS A 58 -0.14 10.73 2.18
C LYS A 58 -0.88 12.03 2.47
N ALA A 59 -0.20 12.93 3.18
CA ALA A 59 -0.64 14.30 3.37
C ALA A 59 0.30 15.26 2.63
N THR A 60 -0.26 16.32 2.04
CA THR A 60 0.52 17.40 1.45
C THR A 60 -0.23 18.72 1.57
N SER A 61 0.42 19.82 1.21
CA SER A 61 -0.22 21.13 1.12
C SER A 61 0.40 21.85 -0.07
N LYS A 62 -0.27 21.76 -1.23
CA LYS A 62 0.19 22.33 -2.50
C LYS A 62 -0.99 23.00 -3.21
N LYS A 63 -0.70 24.10 -3.92
CA LYS A 63 -1.71 24.80 -4.73
C LYS A 63 -2.11 23.98 -5.96
N ASP A 64 -1.15 23.29 -6.57
CA ASP A 64 -1.39 22.47 -7.77
C ASP A 64 -2.08 21.13 -7.44
N LYS A 65 -2.68 20.55 -8.48
CA LYS A 65 -3.29 19.22 -8.40
C LYS A 65 -2.25 18.17 -8.02
N VAL A 66 -2.57 17.37 -7.00
CA VAL A 66 -1.70 16.28 -6.54
C VAL A 66 -1.57 15.20 -7.62
N ASN A 67 -0.34 14.76 -7.87
CA ASN A 67 -0.01 13.66 -8.75
C ASN A 67 1.22 12.90 -8.22
N ILE A 68 1.59 11.80 -8.89
CA ILE A 68 2.71 10.93 -8.50
C ILE A 68 3.80 10.80 -9.59
N ASN A 69 4.04 11.88 -10.33
CA ASN A 69 4.89 11.90 -11.52
C ASN A 69 6.27 12.56 -11.31
N ALA A 70 6.53 13.17 -10.16
CA ALA A 70 7.84 13.77 -9.89
C ALA A 70 8.94 12.69 -9.80
N PRO A 71 10.21 13.00 -10.15
CA PRO A 71 11.28 12.00 -10.22
C PRO A 71 11.46 11.17 -8.93
N TRP A 72 11.37 11.81 -7.76
CA TRP A 72 11.48 11.13 -6.47
C TRP A 72 10.27 10.25 -6.13
N GLN A 73 9.09 10.53 -6.69
CA GLN A 73 7.88 9.74 -6.46
C GLN A 73 7.94 8.35 -7.12
N ARG A 74 8.96 8.09 -7.96
CA ARG A 74 9.30 6.74 -8.40
C ARG A 74 9.62 5.81 -7.21
N ALA A 75 10.18 6.34 -6.13
CA ALA A 75 10.44 5.56 -4.92
C ALA A 75 9.13 5.08 -4.26
N TYR A 76 8.09 5.91 -4.24
CA TYR A 76 6.77 5.53 -3.70
C TYR A 76 6.13 4.41 -4.53
N LYS A 77 6.25 4.46 -5.87
CA LYS A 77 5.76 3.40 -6.74
C LYS A 77 6.46 2.06 -6.46
N ARG A 78 7.79 2.07 -6.32
CA ARG A 78 8.55 0.87 -5.93
C ARG A 78 8.18 0.35 -4.55
N GLN A 79 7.94 1.25 -3.59
CA GLN A 79 7.45 0.87 -2.26
C GLN A 79 6.11 0.12 -2.36
N MET A 80 5.15 0.67 -3.11
CA MET A 80 3.85 0.04 -3.37
C MET A 80 4.01 -1.35 -4.01
N GLU A 81 4.82 -1.46 -5.07
CA GLU A 81 5.09 -2.72 -5.77
C GLU A 81 5.74 -3.76 -4.84
N PHE A 82 6.66 -3.33 -3.97
CA PHE A 82 7.32 -4.20 -3.00
C PHE A 82 6.34 -4.73 -1.95
N TYR A 83 5.42 -3.90 -1.47
CA TYR A 83 4.37 -4.35 -0.54
C TYR A 83 3.41 -5.35 -1.19
N GLN A 84 3.02 -5.11 -2.44
CA GLN A 84 2.24 -6.09 -3.20
C GLN A 84 3.01 -7.40 -3.37
N TRP A 85 4.32 -7.33 -3.67
CA TRP A 85 5.17 -8.50 -3.77
C TRP A 85 5.23 -9.29 -2.46
N LEU A 86 5.48 -8.63 -1.32
CA LEU A 86 5.51 -9.28 0.00
C LEU A 86 4.21 -10.01 0.33
N LEU A 87 3.06 -9.37 0.09
CA LEU A 87 1.76 -9.99 0.31
C LEU A 87 1.51 -11.18 -0.63
N ARG A 88 1.93 -11.08 -1.90
CA ARG A 88 1.86 -12.22 -2.85
C ARG A 88 2.74 -13.38 -2.41
N GLN A 89 3.95 -13.11 -1.91
CA GLN A 89 4.83 -14.16 -1.38
C GLN A 89 4.25 -14.85 -0.13
N ASN A 90 3.38 -14.15 0.60
CA ASN A 90 2.62 -14.72 1.73
C ASN A 90 1.29 -15.37 1.31
N GLY A 91 1.10 -15.66 0.01
CA GLY A 91 -0.03 -16.45 -0.50
C GLY A 91 -1.33 -15.67 -0.71
N PHE A 92 -1.34 -14.35 -0.54
CA PHE A 92 -2.52 -13.53 -0.80
C PHE A 92 -2.70 -13.26 -2.30
N GLN A 93 -3.96 -13.24 -2.75
CA GLN A 93 -4.30 -12.66 -4.05
C GLN A 93 -4.26 -11.14 -3.92
N VAL A 94 -3.40 -10.48 -4.70
CA VAL A 94 -3.16 -9.05 -4.60
C VAL A 94 -3.36 -8.39 -5.96
N SER A 95 -4.25 -7.41 -5.99
CA SER A 95 -4.58 -6.66 -7.20
C SER A 95 -3.34 -6.00 -7.81
N ASN A 96 -3.29 -5.93 -9.14
CA ASN A 96 -2.26 -5.16 -9.84
C ASN A 96 -2.43 -3.65 -9.67
N ARG A 97 -3.59 -3.21 -9.18
CA ARG A 97 -3.87 -1.81 -8.85
C ARG A 97 -3.63 -1.56 -7.36
N GLY A 98 -2.93 -0.47 -7.05
CA GLY A 98 -2.83 0.10 -5.70
C GLY A 98 -3.27 1.55 -5.70
N TYR A 99 -3.54 2.12 -4.53
CA TYR A 99 -3.98 3.51 -4.40
C TYR A 99 -3.07 4.32 -3.48
N PHE A 100 -2.73 5.52 -3.93
CA PHE A 100 -2.24 6.59 -3.06
C PHE A 100 -3.41 7.49 -2.72
N VAL A 101 -3.77 7.56 -1.45
CA VAL A 101 -4.86 8.42 -0.97
C VAL A 101 -4.25 9.68 -0.40
N TYR A 102 -4.48 10.81 -1.06
CA TYR A 102 -3.90 12.09 -0.67
C TYR A 102 -4.90 12.98 0.04
N CYS A 103 -4.51 13.47 1.22
CA CYS A 103 -5.09 14.66 1.83
C CYS A 103 -4.27 15.89 1.39
N ASN A 104 -4.88 16.82 0.66
CA ASN A 104 -4.22 18.08 0.28
C ASN A 104 -4.78 19.24 1.10
N GLY A 105 -4.01 19.73 2.07
CA GLY A 105 -4.37 20.84 2.93
C GLY A 105 -4.39 22.17 2.17
N LYS A 106 -5.46 22.96 2.37
CA LYS A 106 -5.61 24.30 1.79
C LYS A 106 -4.47 25.21 2.27
N ARG A 107 -3.80 25.87 1.33
CA ARG A 107 -2.91 27.01 1.60
C ARG A 107 -3.74 28.26 1.40
N ASN A 108 -4.11 28.92 2.49
CA ASN A 108 -4.76 30.23 2.44
C ASN A 108 -3.91 31.22 1.64
#